data_AF-A0A936FX30-F1
#
_entry.id   AF-A0A936FX30-F1
#
_cell.length_a   1.000
_cell.length_b   1.000
_cell.length_c   1.000
_cell.angle_alpha   90.00
_cell.angle_beta   90.00
_cell.angle_gamma   90.00
#
_symmetry.space_group_name_H-M   'P 1'
#
loop_
_entity.id
_entity.type
_entity.pdbx_description
1 polymer ?
#
loop_
_entity_poly.entity_id
_entity_poly.type
_entity_poly.pdbx_seq_one_letter_code
_entity_poly.pdbx_strand_id
1 'polypeptide(L)'
;MKLNYFFVAIAVLLLVSCQSMYKQPYIKIEPNYVEVHFEKLMSKEVLDKLKTDLAANKIVIDYNDVKYDGEKLNFLSFSVTYNGKIGVGTTFFVQNQPYGFIIDNRPGKASRFVVGELKD
;
A
#
# COMPACT_ATOMS: atom_id res chain seq x y z
N MET A 1 -2.41 5.16 -56.72
CA MET A 1 -1.67 5.66 -55.54
C MET A 1 -2.41 5.22 -54.28
N LYS A 2 -2.16 3.98 -53.80
CA LYS A 2 -2.83 3.41 -52.63
C LYS A 2 -1.81 3.44 -51.48
N LEU A 3 -2.04 4.36 -50.55
CA LEU A 3 -1.11 4.69 -49.48
C LEU A 3 -1.21 3.66 -48.34
N ASN A 4 -0.06 3.25 -47.83
CA ASN A 4 0.17 2.22 -46.82
C ASN A 4 -0.42 2.58 -45.45
N TYR A 5 -1.70 2.28 -45.19
CA TYR A 5 -2.31 2.48 -43.87
C TYR A 5 -2.10 1.31 -42.89
N PHE A 6 -1.64 0.15 -43.37
CA PHE A 6 -1.57 -1.06 -42.54
C PHE A 6 -0.38 -1.07 -41.56
N PHE A 7 0.72 -0.38 -41.88
CA PHE A 7 1.92 -0.37 -41.04
C PHE A 7 1.85 0.58 -39.83
N VAL A 8 1.02 1.64 -39.90
CA VAL A 8 0.90 2.61 -38.79
C VAL A 8 0.10 2.04 -37.62
N ALA A 9 -0.87 1.15 -37.87
CA ALA A 9 -1.70 0.56 -36.84
C ALA A 9 -0.94 -0.40 -35.90
N ILE A 10 0.11 -1.07 -36.39
CA ILE A 10 0.92 -2.02 -35.60
C ILE A 10 1.85 -1.28 -34.62
N ALA A 11 2.33 -0.10 -34.98
CA ALA A 11 3.21 0.71 -34.12
C ALA A 11 2.45 1.31 -32.91
N VAL A 12 1.15 1.62 -33.05
CA VAL A 12 0.32 2.15 -31.96
C VAL A 12 -0.03 1.08 -30.91
N LEU A 13 -0.12 -0.19 -31.31
CA LEU A 13 -0.42 -1.31 -30.40
C LEU A 13 0.77 -1.73 -29.53
N LEU A 14 2.01 -1.48 -29.95
CA LEU A 14 3.22 -1.87 -29.20
C LEU A 14 3.60 -0.90 -28.06
N LEU A 15 3.03 0.31 -28.03
CA LEU A 15 3.33 1.30 -26.97
C LEU A 15 2.48 1.11 -25.69
N VAL A 16 1.49 0.23 -25.71
CA VAL A 16 0.51 0.08 -24.59
C VAL A 16 0.93 -1.01 -23.58
N SER A 17 1.96 -1.81 -23.87
CA SER A 17 2.38 -2.91 -22.98
C SER A 17 3.49 -2.52 -21.99
N CYS A 18 3.52 -1.28 -21.53
CA CYS A 18 4.36 -0.89 -20.39
C CYS A 18 3.68 -1.41 -19.11
N GLN A 19 3.93 -2.67 -18.76
CA GLN A 19 3.42 -3.26 -17.52
C GLN A 19 4.03 -2.48 -16.33
N SER A 20 3.18 -2.02 -15.40
CA SER A 20 3.66 -1.28 -14.24
C SER A 20 4.55 -2.18 -13.40
N MET A 21 5.82 -1.81 -13.25
CA MET A 21 6.82 -2.54 -12.45
C MET A 21 6.49 -2.59 -10.94
N TYR A 22 5.48 -1.84 -10.48
CA TYR A 22 5.14 -1.70 -9.07
C TYR A 22 3.86 -2.46 -8.71
N LYS A 23 3.85 -3.07 -7.52
CA LYS A 23 2.68 -3.74 -6.96
C LYS A 23 1.60 -2.71 -6.59
N GLN A 24 0.35 -3.12 -6.73
CA GLN A 24 -0.77 -2.34 -6.25
C GLN A 24 -0.83 -2.39 -4.72
N PRO A 25 -1.19 -1.28 -4.06
CA PRO A 25 -1.50 -1.26 -2.63
C PRO A 25 -2.49 -2.35 -2.24
N TYR A 26 -2.22 -3.08 -1.15
CA TYR A 26 -3.16 -4.04 -0.59
C TYR A 26 -3.69 -3.51 0.74
N ILE A 27 -5.00 -3.28 0.80
CA ILE A 27 -5.71 -2.77 1.98
C ILE A 27 -6.94 -3.64 2.18
N LYS A 28 -7.02 -4.30 3.33
CA LYS A 28 -8.17 -5.10 3.74
C LYS A 28 -8.60 -4.69 5.14
N ILE A 29 -9.83 -4.21 5.26
CA ILE A 29 -10.41 -3.74 6.52
C ILE A 29 -11.75 -4.45 6.73
N GLU A 30 -11.81 -5.30 7.75
CA GLU A 30 -12.98 -6.03 8.24
C GLU A 30 -13.13 -5.78 9.75
N PRO A 31 -14.32 -5.98 10.36
CA PRO A 31 -14.56 -5.62 11.76
C PRO A 31 -13.56 -6.18 12.80
N ASN A 32 -12.94 -7.33 12.52
CA ASN A 32 -11.97 -7.98 13.41
C ASN A 32 -10.64 -8.31 12.70
N TYR A 33 -10.43 -7.77 11.50
CA TYR A 33 -9.23 -8.04 10.72
C TYR A 33 -8.84 -6.82 9.88
N VAL A 34 -7.64 -6.33 10.08
CA VAL A 34 -7.05 -5.28 9.26
C VAL A 34 -5.68 -5.72 8.79
N GLU A 35 -5.43 -5.60 7.49
CA GLU A 35 -4.15 -5.85 6.87
C GLU A 35 -3.88 -4.77 5.83
N VAL A 36 -2.76 -4.09 6.00
CA VAL A 36 -2.34 -3.00 5.12
C VAL A 36 -0.92 -3.28 4.70
N HIS A 37 -0.69 -3.34 3.39
CA HIS A 37 0.63 -3.37 2.77
C HIS A 37 0.85 -2.03 2.08
N PHE A 38 1.78 -1.24 2.62
CA PHE A 38 2.21 -0.01 1.97
C PHE A 38 3.02 -0.33 0.72
N GLU A 39 2.78 0.42 -0.35
CA GLU A 39 3.40 0.22 -1.64
C GLU A 39 3.76 1.58 -2.27
N LYS A 40 4.72 1.57 -3.21
CA LYS A 40 5.25 2.78 -3.86
C LYS A 40 4.18 3.62 -4.58
N LEU A 41 3.09 2.97 -4.99
CA LEU A 41 2.00 3.62 -5.72
C LEU A 41 0.93 4.25 -4.80
N MET A 42 1.07 4.16 -3.48
CA MET A 42 0.16 4.88 -2.57
C MET A 42 0.43 6.38 -2.66
N SER A 43 -0.57 7.12 -3.12
CA SER A 43 -0.56 8.58 -3.08
C SER A 43 -0.88 9.11 -1.68
N LYS A 44 -0.69 10.40 -1.48
CA LYS A 44 -1.03 11.06 -0.21
C LYS A 44 -2.52 10.91 0.11
N GLU A 45 -3.39 11.03 -0.90
CA GLU A 45 -4.84 10.89 -0.75
C GLU A 45 -5.22 9.47 -0.31
N VAL A 46 -4.51 8.45 -0.78
CA VAL A 46 -4.70 7.06 -0.33
C VAL A 46 -4.33 6.90 1.14
N LEU A 47 -3.21 7.50 1.57
CA LEU A 47 -2.79 7.47 2.98
C LEU A 47 -3.79 8.21 3.88
N ASP A 48 -4.23 9.40 3.48
CA ASP A 48 -5.19 10.19 4.25
C ASP A 48 -6.54 9.46 4.36
N LYS A 49 -7.02 8.88 3.26
CA LYS A 49 -8.24 8.04 3.27
C LYS A 49 -8.09 6.84 4.20
N LEU A 50 -6.95 6.13 4.12
CA LEU A 50 -6.69 4.99 4.98
C LEU A 50 -6.75 5.39 6.47
N LYS A 51 -6.19 6.55 6.84
CA LYS A 51 -6.29 7.07 8.20
C LYS A 51 -7.75 7.25 8.65
N THR A 52 -8.61 7.79 7.78
CA THR A 52 -10.05 7.94 8.06
C THR A 52 -10.75 6.58 8.19
N ASP A 53 -10.49 5.64 7.28
CA ASP A 53 -11.15 4.32 7.26
C ASP A 53 -10.77 3.49 8.50
N LEU A 54 -9.54 3.61 9.00
CA LEU A 54 -9.06 2.95 10.21
C LEU A 54 -9.67 3.54 11.49
N ALA A 55 -9.88 4.85 11.52
CA ALA A 55 -10.47 5.52 12.67
C ALA A 55 -11.87 4.99 13.00
N ALA A 56 -12.65 4.61 11.98
CA ALA A 56 -13.96 3.97 12.16
C ALA A 56 -13.88 2.63 12.93
N ASN A 57 -12.71 1.97 12.90
CA ASN A 57 -12.42 0.72 13.60
C ASN A 57 -11.61 0.93 14.89
N LYS A 58 -11.55 2.18 15.39
CA LYS A 58 -10.76 2.57 16.58
C LYS A 58 -9.26 2.26 16.45
N ILE A 59 -8.76 2.19 15.21
CA ILE A 59 -7.34 2.07 14.90
C ILE A 59 -6.85 3.47 14.54
N VAL A 60 -5.84 3.95 15.24
CA VAL A 60 -5.21 5.24 14.94
C VAL A 60 -3.91 4.96 14.21
N ILE A 61 -3.74 5.56 13.03
CA ILE A 61 -2.46 5.58 12.33
C ILE A 61 -1.95 7.03 12.23
N ASP A 62 -0.69 7.22 12.56
CA ASP A 62 -0.01 8.50 12.41
C ASP A 62 1.20 8.32 11.50
N TYR A 63 1.26 9.13 10.44
CA TYR A 63 2.39 9.19 9.53
C TYR A 63 3.39 10.22 10.07
N ASN A 64 4.47 9.73 10.65
CA ASN A 64 5.49 10.56 11.30
C ASN A 64 6.39 11.27 10.27
N ASP A 65 6.69 10.60 9.16
CA ASP A 65 7.45 11.15 8.03
C ASP A 65 7.07 10.40 6.75
N VAL A 66 6.89 11.15 5.66
CA VAL A 66 6.46 10.62 4.35
C VAL A 66 7.24 11.36 3.28
N LYS A 67 7.99 10.63 2.46
CA LYS A 67 8.79 11.23 1.37
C LYS A 67 8.46 10.57 0.04
N TYR A 68 8.25 11.41 -0.96
CA TYR A 68 7.98 11.02 -2.32
C TYR A 68 9.19 11.32 -3.21
N ASP A 69 9.40 10.48 -4.21
CA ASP A 69 10.29 10.72 -5.36
C ASP A 69 9.40 10.85 -6.60
N GLY A 70 9.14 12.09 -7.02
CA GLY A 70 8.06 12.40 -7.94
C GLY A 70 6.69 12.04 -7.33
N GLU A 71 5.92 11.22 -8.03
CA GLU A 71 4.60 10.75 -7.57
C GLU A 71 4.66 9.45 -6.75
N LYS A 72 5.86 8.87 -6.55
CA LYS A 72 6.03 7.56 -5.92
C LYS A 72 6.47 7.70 -4.48
N LEU A 73 5.84 6.96 -3.59
CA LEU A 73 6.23 6.87 -2.20
C LEU A 73 7.61 6.19 -2.10
N ASN A 74 8.59 6.91 -1.56
CA ASN A 74 9.98 6.44 -1.44
C ASN A 74 10.32 6.04 0.00
N PHE A 75 9.78 6.76 0.98
CA PHE A 75 10.00 6.51 2.39
C PHE A 75 8.72 6.76 3.20
N LEU A 76 8.49 5.90 4.19
CA LEU A 76 7.37 6.02 5.11
C LEU A 76 7.81 5.65 6.52
N SER A 77 7.53 6.53 7.48
CA SER A 77 7.59 6.26 8.91
C SER A 77 6.21 6.50 9.53
N PHE A 78 5.72 5.55 10.31
CA PHE A 78 4.38 5.59 10.87
C PHE A 78 4.29 4.87 12.22
N SER A 79 3.25 5.19 12.98
CA SER A 79 2.83 4.45 14.16
C SER A 79 1.37 4.01 14.01
N VAL A 80 1.05 2.85 14.57
CA VAL A 80 -0.31 2.32 14.65
C VAL A 80 -0.63 2.07 16.11
N THR A 81 -1.77 2.59 16.57
CA THR A 81 -2.29 2.38 17.92
C THR A 81 -3.62 1.64 17.86
N TYR A 82 -3.73 0.56 18.62
CA TYR A 82 -4.96 -0.23 18.75
C TYR A 82 -5.03 -0.92 20.10
N ASN A 83 -6.14 -0.76 20.83
CA ASN A 83 -6.36 -1.33 22.16
C ASN A 83 -5.18 -1.12 23.14
N GLY A 84 -4.62 0.10 23.15
CA GLY A 84 -3.48 0.46 24.00
C GLY A 84 -2.12 -0.09 23.55
N LYS A 85 -2.06 -0.91 22.51
CA LYS A 85 -0.80 -1.34 21.87
C LYS A 85 -0.38 -0.29 20.84
N ILE A 86 0.92 -0.01 20.79
CA ILE A 86 1.53 0.88 19.82
C ILE A 86 2.60 0.09 19.07
N GLY A 87 2.56 0.13 17.75
CA GLY A 87 3.62 -0.38 16.88
C GLY A 87 4.14 0.73 15.98
N VAL A 88 5.44 0.73 15.71
CA VAL A 88 6.11 1.74 14.88
C VAL A 88 6.81 1.03 13.73
N GLY A 89 6.64 1.57 12.53
CA GLY A 89 7.25 1.06 11.30
C GLY A 89 7.96 2.18 10.55
N THR A 90 9.09 1.84 9.94
CA THR A 90 9.84 2.71 9.05
C THR A 90 10.38 1.89 7.89
N THR A 91 10.14 2.32 6.66
CA THR A 91 10.60 1.62 5.46
C THR A 91 11.06 2.58 4.36
N PHE A 92 12.07 2.11 3.61
CA PHE A 92 12.37 2.59 2.28
C PHE A 92 11.84 1.54 1.31
N PHE A 93 11.04 1.94 0.32
CA PHE A 93 10.42 1.02 -0.64
C PHE A 93 11.42 0.57 -1.73
N VAL A 94 12.55 0.03 -1.30
CA VAL A 94 13.59 -0.60 -2.14
C VAL A 94 13.52 -2.13 -2.07
N GLN A 95 12.81 -2.67 -1.09
CA GLN A 95 12.67 -4.09 -0.83
C GLN A 95 11.41 -4.67 -1.48
N ASN A 96 11.44 -5.96 -1.82
CA ASN A 96 10.34 -6.64 -2.52
C ASN A 96 9.35 -7.37 -1.59
N GLN A 97 9.50 -7.17 -0.27
CA GLN A 97 8.67 -7.76 0.76
C GLN A 97 7.55 -6.80 1.18
N PRO A 98 6.35 -7.31 1.53
CA PRO A 98 5.27 -6.46 1.99
C PRO A 98 5.65 -5.80 3.32
N TYR A 99 5.42 -4.49 3.41
CA TYR A 99 5.68 -3.71 4.62
C TYR A 99 4.40 -3.01 5.04
N GLY A 100 4.03 -3.11 6.32
CA GLY A 100 2.84 -2.45 6.83
C GLY A 100 2.42 -3.01 8.17
N PHE A 101 1.15 -3.36 8.32
CA PHE A 101 0.66 -3.87 9.59
C PHE A 101 -0.52 -4.83 9.45
N ILE A 102 -0.64 -5.71 10.43
CA ILE A 102 -1.72 -6.68 10.59
C ILE A 102 -2.29 -6.57 12.00
N ILE A 103 -3.61 -6.43 12.09
CA ILE A 103 -4.39 -6.55 13.32
C ILE A 103 -5.43 -7.64 13.10
N ASP A 104 -5.25 -8.80 13.72
CA ASP A 104 -6.18 -9.93 13.63
C ASP A 104 -6.72 -10.25 15.02
N ASN A 105 -8.02 -10.02 15.23
CA ASN A 105 -8.74 -10.38 16.44
C ASN A 105 -9.94 -11.28 16.12
N ARG A 106 -9.89 -12.02 15.01
CA ARG A 106 -10.97 -12.92 14.62
C ARG A 106 -11.15 -14.02 15.68
N PRO A 107 -12.41 -14.37 16.01
CA PRO A 107 -12.68 -15.40 17.00
C PRO A 107 -12.07 -16.74 16.56
N GLY A 108 -11.49 -17.48 17.50
CA GLY A 108 -10.84 -18.76 17.24
C GLY A 108 -9.40 -18.67 16.71
N LYS A 109 -8.83 -17.46 16.56
CA LYS A 109 -7.41 -17.24 16.29
C LYS A 109 -6.73 -16.50 17.44
N ALA A 110 -5.42 -16.73 17.61
CA ALA A 110 -4.62 -15.92 18.52
C ALA A 110 -4.58 -14.46 18.02
N SER A 111 -4.78 -13.50 18.92
CA SER A 111 -4.71 -12.08 18.57
C SER A 111 -3.33 -11.73 18.02
N ARG A 112 -3.28 -11.13 16.83
CA ARG A 112 -2.06 -10.70 16.15
C ARG A 112 -2.05 -9.18 16.03
N PHE A 113 -0.96 -8.56 16.44
CA PHE A 113 -0.67 -7.15 16.22
C PHE A 113 0.78 -7.05 15.73
N VAL A 114 0.95 -6.84 14.43
CA VAL A 114 2.27 -6.81 13.77
C VAL A 114 2.39 -5.50 13.01
N VAL A 115 3.54 -4.84 13.13
CA VAL A 115 3.90 -3.63 12.38
C VAL A 115 5.32 -3.81 11.88
N GLY A 116 5.56 -3.49 10.61
CA GLY A 116 6.86 -3.60 9.97
C GLY A 116 6.86 -4.51 8.73
N GLU A 117 7.93 -5.27 8.55
CA GLU A 117 8.02 -6.31 7.52
C GLU A 117 7.01 -7.42 7.80
N LEU A 118 6.18 -7.72 6.80
CA LEU A 118 5.14 -8.75 6.90
C LEU A 118 5.69 -10.02 6.26
N LYS A 119 5.79 -11.08 7.07
CA LYS A 119 6.10 -12.42 6.59
C LYS A 119 4.79 -13.13 6.30
N ASP A 120 4.74 -13.79 5.14
CA ASP A 120 3.73 -14.79 4.81
C ASP A 120 3.72 -15.93 5.84
#